data_AF-A0A7C6JJQ9-F1
#
_entry.id   AF-A0A7C6JJQ9-F1
#
_cell.length_a   1.000
_cell.length_b   1.000
_cell.length_c   1.000
_cell.angle_alpha   90.00
_cell.angle_beta   90.00
_cell.angle_gamma   90.00
#
_symmetry.space_group_name_H-M   'P 1'
#
loop_
_entity.id
_entity.type
_entity.pdbx_description
1 polymer ?
#
loop_
_entity_poly.entity_id
_entity_poly.type
_entity_poly.pdbx_seq_one_letter_code
_entity_poly.pdbx_strand_id
1 'polypeptide(L)'
;MNSVQRHLAFDGIANFRDVGGYKTTDNQTVQWRRLYRSAHLAEASPTDLTKLQDLNLRYSVDLRSNKERKREYYDYDFVQTTHLAILPKVAELARNKVMSGGGITKTEAQAFMQQMYVGFVHEQQREFSAFFKQFLAAEAPLVVHCT
;
A
#
# COMPACT_ATOMS: atom_id res chain seq x y z
N MET A 1 -10.73 -11.58 -26.63
CA MET A 1 -10.88 -10.72 -25.44
C MET A 1 -9.72 -11.02 -24.51
N ASN A 2 -8.74 -10.12 -24.37
CA ASN A 2 -7.69 -10.31 -23.36
C ASN A 2 -8.33 -10.16 -21.98
N SER A 3 -8.29 -11.22 -21.18
CA SER A 3 -8.83 -11.21 -19.82
C SER A 3 -8.00 -10.25 -18.96
N VAL A 4 -8.67 -9.34 -18.27
CA VAL A 4 -7.98 -8.44 -17.34
C VAL A 4 -7.55 -9.26 -16.12
N GLN A 5 -6.24 -9.35 -15.89
CA GLN A 5 -5.69 -10.05 -14.73
C GLN A 5 -5.58 -9.12 -13.52
N ARG A 6 -6.04 -9.61 -12.36
CA ARG A 6 -5.95 -8.90 -11.08
C ARG A 6 -4.55 -8.93 -10.51
N HIS A 7 -3.93 -10.11 -10.49
CA HIS A 7 -2.58 -10.28 -9.98
C HIS A 7 -1.62 -10.06 -11.12
N LEU A 8 -0.65 -9.19 -10.90
CA LEU A 8 0.38 -8.88 -11.89
C LEU A 8 1.70 -9.34 -11.30
N ALA A 9 2.42 -10.18 -12.04
CA ALA A 9 3.67 -10.75 -11.57
C ALA A 9 4.82 -9.75 -11.79
N PHE A 10 5.47 -9.41 -10.68
CA PHE A 10 6.69 -8.62 -10.64
C PHE A 10 7.79 -9.46 -9.99
N ASP A 11 9.02 -9.21 -10.38
CA ASP A 11 10.17 -10.00 -9.95
C ASP A 11 10.62 -9.59 -8.54
N GLY A 12 10.65 -8.27 -8.29
CA GLY A 12 11.05 -7.66 -7.03
C GLY A 12 9.93 -6.92 -6.30
N ILE A 13 8.70 -6.89 -6.84
CA ILE A 13 7.56 -6.26 -6.15
C ILE A 13 6.56 -7.33 -5.71
N ALA A 14 6.50 -7.56 -4.41
CA ALA A 14 5.54 -8.48 -3.84
C ALA A 14 4.10 -7.93 -3.85
N ASN A 15 3.14 -8.84 -3.93
CA ASN A 15 1.72 -8.57 -3.68
C ASN A 15 1.09 -7.51 -4.60
N PHE A 16 1.61 -7.29 -5.80
CA PHE A 16 1.08 -6.31 -6.75
C PHE A 16 -0.25 -6.76 -7.37
N ARG A 17 -1.32 -5.98 -7.14
CA ARG A 17 -2.67 -6.33 -7.61
C ARG A 17 -3.46 -5.10 -8.02
N ASP A 18 -4.28 -5.26 -9.06
CA ASP A 18 -5.34 -4.32 -9.42
C ASP A 18 -6.51 -4.46 -8.43
N VAL A 19 -7.07 -3.33 -7.99
CA VAL A 19 -8.25 -3.28 -7.12
C VAL A 19 -9.55 -3.37 -7.94
N GLY A 20 -9.48 -3.30 -9.27
CA GLY A 20 -10.61 -3.41 -10.18
C GLY A 20 -11.38 -4.73 -10.10
N GLY A 21 -12.57 -4.68 -10.69
CA GLY A 21 -13.42 -5.85 -10.92
C GLY A 21 -14.26 -6.30 -9.72
N TYR A 22 -14.17 -5.65 -8.57
CA TYR A 22 -15.13 -5.91 -7.48
C TYR A 22 -16.50 -5.35 -7.83
N LYS A 23 -17.55 -6.12 -7.55
CA LYS A 23 -18.93 -5.67 -7.62
C LYS A 23 -19.24 -4.82 -6.40
N THR A 24 -19.86 -3.68 -6.65
CA THR A 24 -20.40 -2.80 -5.60
C THR A 24 -21.82 -3.22 -5.27
N THR A 25 -22.35 -2.74 -4.14
CA THR A 25 -23.70 -3.08 -3.66
C THR A 25 -24.81 -2.54 -4.56
N ASP A 26 -24.51 -1.54 -5.38
CA ASP A 26 -25.39 -0.96 -6.41
C ASP A 26 -25.15 -1.58 -7.80
N ASN A 27 -24.54 -2.78 -7.86
CA ASN A 27 -24.29 -3.58 -9.06
C ASN A 27 -23.35 -2.92 -10.10
N GLN A 28 -22.67 -1.83 -9.75
CA GLN A 28 -21.56 -1.29 -10.52
C GLN A 28 -20.30 -2.16 -10.35
N THR A 29 -19.22 -1.80 -11.04
CA THR A 29 -17.95 -2.53 -10.99
C THR A 29 -16.81 -1.54 -10.80
N VAL A 30 -15.95 -1.79 -9.81
CA VAL A 30 -14.73 -0.99 -9.60
C VAL A 30 -13.90 -1.01 -10.88
N GLN A 31 -13.60 0.18 -11.41
CA GLN A 31 -12.89 0.31 -12.67
C GLN A 31 -11.50 -0.32 -12.60
N TRP A 32 -11.18 -1.15 -13.59
CA TRP A 32 -9.84 -1.75 -13.76
C TRP A 32 -8.80 -0.68 -14.09
N ARG A 33 -7.54 -0.96 -13.73
CA ARG A 33 -6.37 -0.14 -14.10
C ARG A 33 -6.44 1.30 -13.60
N ARG A 34 -7.07 1.52 -12.45
CA ARG A 34 -7.14 2.83 -11.78
C ARG A 34 -6.42 2.87 -10.45
N LEU A 35 -6.57 1.82 -9.65
CA LEU A 35 -5.93 1.69 -8.35
C LEU A 35 -5.26 0.32 -8.25
N TYR A 36 -3.98 0.32 -7.93
CA TYR A 36 -3.21 -0.87 -7.58
C TYR A 36 -2.86 -0.84 -6.10
N ARG A 37 -2.56 -2.02 -5.56
CA ARG A 37 -1.92 -2.19 -4.25
C ARG A 37 -0.70 -3.08 -4.37
N SER A 38 0.30 -2.88 -3.52
CA SER A 38 1.51 -3.71 -3.48
C SER A 38 2.20 -3.65 -2.11
N ALA A 39 3.26 -4.46 -1.95
CA ALA A 39 4.35 -4.14 -1.02
C ALA A 39 5.20 -2.96 -1.56
N HIS A 40 6.27 -2.60 -0.87
CA HIS A 40 7.15 -1.50 -1.27
C HIS A 40 7.77 -1.72 -2.67
N LEU A 41 8.09 -0.61 -3.34
CA LEU A 41 8.61 -0.63 -4.72
C LEU A 41 10.14 -0.61 -4.80
N ALA A 42 10.85 -0.57 -3.68
CA ALA A 42 12.30 -0.36 -3.64
C ALA A 42 13.14 -1.48 -4.26
N GLU A 43 12.57 -2.69 -4.40
CA GLU A 43 13.26 -3.84 -4.97
C GLU A 43 12.87 -4.08 -6.44
N ALA A 44 12.15 -3.16 -7.08
CA ALA A 44 11.75 -3.30 -8.47
C ALA A 44 12.96 -3.50 -9.38
N SER A 45 12.96 -4.60 -10.13
CA SER A 45 13.97 -4.87 -11.15
C SER A 45 13.79 -3.92 -12.36
N PRO A 46 14.78 -3.80 -13.26
CA PRO A 46 14.60 -3.02 -14.49
C PRO A 46 13.40 -3.48 -15.34
N THR A 47 13.14 -4.79 -15.39
CA THR A 47 11.96 -5.35 -16.06
C THR A 47 10.67 -4.94 -15.37
N ASP A 48 10.65 -4.89 -14.05
CA ASP A 48 9.52 -4.40 -13.28
C ASP A 48 9.26 -2.90 -13.53
N LEU A 49 10.30 -2.07 -13.64
CA LEU A 49 10.13 -0.65 -13.97
C LEU A 49 9.47 -0.46 -15.34
N THR A 50 9.89 -1.24 -16.35
CA THR A 50 9.21 -1.25 -17.67
C THR A 50 7.75 -1.66 -17.55
N LYS A 51 7.45 -2.74 -16.80
CA LYS A 51 6.05 -3.15 -16.55
C LYS A 51 5.24 -2.03 -15.88
N LEU A 52 5.79 -1.33 -14.89
CA LEU A 52 5.10 -0.22 -14.22
C LEU A 52 4.82 0.94 -15.20
N GLN A 53 5.75 1.24 -16.11
CA GLN A 53 5.55 2.22 -17.18
C GLN A 53 4.48 1.79 -18.17
N ASP A 54 4.45 0.51 -18.57
CA ASP A 54 3.43 -0.06 -19.46
C ASP A 54 2.03 -0.06 -18.84
N LEU A 55 1.95 -0.16 -17.50
CA LEU A 55 0.71 0.05 -16.75
C LEU A 55 0.28 1.52 -16.69
N ASN A 56 1.08 2.43 -17.25
CA ASN A 56 0.95 3.88 -17.14
C ASN A 56 0.84 4.33 -15.67
N LEU A 57 1.55 3.66 -14.76
CA LEU A 57 1.57 4.06 -13.36
C LEU A 57 2.26 5.42 -13.23
N ARG A 58 1.55 6.41 -12.67
CA ARG A 58 2.09 7.78 -12.50
C ARG A 58 2.18 8.22 -11.06
N TYR A 59 1.47 7.56 -10.15
CA TYR A 59 1.42 7.97 -8.75
C TYR A 59 1.69 6.79 -7.83
N SER A 60 2.42 7.03 -6.75
CA SER A 60 2.51 6.09 -5.63
C SER A 60 2.17 6.79 -4.32
N VAL A 61 1.37 6.14 -3.48
CA VAL A 61 1.11 6.55 -2.11
C VAL A 61 1.84 5.59 -1.19
N ASP A 62 2.92 6.09 -0.58
CA ASP A 62 3.76 5.36 0.36
C ASP A 62 3.21 5.56 1.77
N LEU A 63 2.71 4.48 2.38
CA LEU A 63 2.11 4.49 3.72
C LEU A 63 3.12 4.13 4.82
N ARG A 64 4.37 3.82 4.46
CA ARG A 64 5.38 3.33 5.40
C ARG A 64 5.83 4.42 6.36
N SER A 65 6.37 4.03 7.52
CA SER A 65 7.01 4.98 8.43
C SER A 65 8.23 5.64 7.77
N ASN A 66 8.64 6.80 8.29
CA ASN A 66 9.88 7.47 7.86
C ASN A 66 11.11 6.55 7.96
N LYS A 67 11.14 5.64 8.94
CA LYS A 67 12.26 4.71 9.15
C LYS A 67 12.31 3.64 8.05
N GLU A 68 11.17 3.04 7.71
CA GLU A 68 11.06 2.07 6.63
C GLU A 68 11.40 2.70 5.28
N ARG A 69 10.83 3.88 4.98
CA ARG A 69 11.11 4.60 3.73
C ARG A 69 12.59 4.97 3.57
N LYS A 70 13.29 5.29 4.66
CA LYS A 70 14.75 5.56 4.61
C LYS A 70 15.58 4.30 4.38
N ARG A 71 15.14 3.15 4.90
CA ARG A 71 15.85 1.87 4.74
C ARG A 71 15.69 1.31 3.32
N GLU A 72 14.46 1.36 2.80
CA GLU A 72 14.07 0.89 1.47
C GLU A 72 13.56 2.09 0.66
N TYR A 73 14.47 3.00 0.34
CA TYR A 73 14.18 4.19 -0.47
C TYR A 73 14.05 3.83 -1.95
N TYR A 74 13.16 4.53 -2.65
CA TYR A 74 13.10 4.51 -4.10
C TYR A 74 12.67 5.88 -4.60
N ASP A 75 13.08 6.17 -5.83
CA ASP A 75 12.72 7.38 -6.56
C ASP A 75 12.76 7.04 -8.05
N TYR A 76 11.59 7.08 -8.70
CA TYR A 76 11.46 6.71 -10.10
C TYR A 76 10.86 7.90 -10.85
N ASP A 77 11.58 8.42 -11.84
CA ASP A 77 11.24 9.66 -12.54
C ASP A 77 9.83 9.69 -13.15
N PHE A 78 9.25 8.52 -13.46
CA PHE A 78 7.92 8.40 -14.05
C PHE A 78 6.78 8.29 -13.02
N VAL A 79 7.11 8.26 -11.72
CA VAL A 79 6.17 8.11 -10.61
C VAL A 79 6.32 9.30 -9.65
N GLN A 80 5.24 10.04 -9.45
CA GLN A 80 5.16 11.01 -8.37
C GLN A 80 4.75 10.30 -7.06
N THR A 81 5.63 10.36 -6.06
CA THR A 81 5.39 9.74 -4.74
C THR A 81 4.82 10.74 -3.73
N THR A 82 3.68 10.40 -3.14
CA THR A 82 3.15 11.04 -1.93
C THR A 82 3.42 10.15 -0.73
N HIS A 83 4.05 10.70 0.31
CA HIS A 83 4.31 9.97 1.55
C HIS A 83 3.25 10.34 2.60
N LEU A 84 2.46 9.34 3.01
CA LEU A 84 1.37 9.45 4.00
C LEU A 84 1.57 8.38 5.07
N ALA A 85 2.58 8.56 5.92
CA ALA A 85 2.94 7.56 6.93
C ALA A 85 1.77 7.24 7.87
N ILE A 86 1.36 5.97 7.91
CA ILE A 86 0.39 5.47 8.90
C ILE A 86 1.09 4.62 9.95
N LEU A 87 0.91 4.98 11.20
CA LEU A 87 1.46 4.24 12.33
C LEU A 87 0.56 4.47 13.56
N PRO A 88 -0.44 3.60 13.80
CA PRO A 88 -1.26 3.70 15.00
C PRO A 88 -0.44 3.35 16.23
N LYS A 89 -0.74 3.97 17.38
CA LYS A 89 0.04 3.85 18.62
C LYS A 89 0.28 2.40 19.06
N VAL A 90 -0.70 1.53 18.87
CA VAL A 90 -0.58 0.11 19.24
C VAL A 90 0.49 -0.64 18.43
N ALA A 91 0.80 -0.20 17.21
CA ALA A 91 1.90 -0.76 16.44
C ALA A 91 3.26 -0.48 17.12
N GLU A 92 3.43 0.70 17.71
CA GLU A 92 4.63 1.02 18.50
C GLU A 92 4.70 0.20 19.77
N LEU A 93 3.58 -0.01 20.47
CA LEU A 93 3.51 -0.87 21.66
C LEU A 93 3.92 -2.32 21.34
N ALA A 94 3.35 -2.89 20.27
CA ALA A 94 3.70 -4.23 19.82
C ALA A 94 5.18 -4.33 19.47
N ARG A 95 5.72 -3.34 18.74
CA ARG A 95 7.14 -3.26 18.39
C ARG A 95 8.03 -3.21 19.63
N ASN A 96 7.71 -2.35 20.60
CA ASN A 96 8.51 -2.19 21.82
C ASN A 96 8.56 -3.47 22.65
N LYS A 97 7.45 -4.22 22.74
CA LYS A 97 7.41 -5.51 23.43
C LYS A 97 8.34 -6.55 22.79
N VAL A 98 8.35 -6.64 21.45
CA VAL A 98 9.28 -7.55 20.74
C VAL A 98 10.73 -7.13 20.99
N MET A 99 11.02 -5.83 20.88
CA MET A 99 12.38 -5.30 21.06
C MET A 99 12.90 -5.44 22.49
N SER A 100 12.02 -5.51 23.50
CA SER A 100 12.41 -5.77 24.89
C SER A 100 12.59 -7.26 25.21
N GLY A 101 12.54 -8.15 24.21
CA GLY A 101 12.72 -9.60 24.38
C GLY A 101 11.46 -10.34 24.86
N GLY A 102 10.34 -9.63 25.05
CA GLY A 102 9.05 -10.25 25.28
C GLY A 102 8.53 -10.79 23.96
N GLY A 103 8.68 -12.11 23.72
CA GLY A 103 8.02 -12.76 22.60
C GLY A 103 6.52 -12.41 22.53
N ILE A 104 5.94 -12.45 21.33
CA ILE A 104 4.50 -12.25 21.15
C ILE A 104 3.84 -13.61 20.98
N THR A 105 2.94 -13.95 21.89
CA THR A 105 2.09 -15.13 21.74
C THR A 105 1.09 -14.93 20.60
N LYS A 106 0.54 -16.02 20.06
CA LYS A 106 -0.51 -15.95 19.02
C LYS A 106 -1.70 -15.07 19.44
N THR A 107 -2.14 -15.20 20.68
CA THR A 107 -3.28 -14.43 21.22
C THR A 107 -2.96 -12.94 21.29
N GLU A 108 -1.76 -12.59 21.76
CA GLU A 108 -1.32 -11.19 21.79
C GLU A 108 -1.17 -10.62 20.38
N ALA A 109 -0.61 -11.39 19.43
CA ALA A 109 -0.51 -10.96 18.04
C ALA A 109 -1.89 -10.64 17.46
N GLN A 110 -2.87 -11.50 17.69
CA GLN A 110 -4.24 -11.28 17.25
C GLN A 110 -4.84 -10.01 17.88
N ALA A 111 -4.67 -9.83 19.19
CA ALA A 111 -5.17 -8.65 19.91
C ALA A 111 -4.51 -7.35 19.39
N PHE A 112 -3.19 -7.34 19.19
CA PHE A 112 -2.48 -6.20 18.63
C PHE A 112 -2.96 -5.88 17.22
N MET A 113 -3.13 -6.89 16.36
CA MET A 113 -3.64 -6.66 15.00
C MET A 113 -5.05 -6.09 15.03
N GLN A 114 -5.96 -6.63 15.85
CA GLN A 114 -7.33 -6.09 15.97
C GLN A 114 -7.33 -4.62 16.42
N GLN A 115 -6.56 -4.31 17.46
CA GLN A 115 -6.43 -2.94 17.95
C GLN A 115 -5.78 -2.02 16.92
N MET A 116 -4.84 -2.53 16.12
CA MET A 116 -4.18 -1.77 15.05
C MET A 116 -5.18 -1.33 13.99
N TYR A 117 -6.07 -2.23 13.57
CA TYR A 117 -7.13 -1.91 12.60
C TYR A 117 -8.11 -0.86 13.14
N VAL A 118 -8.45 -0.92 14.43
CA VAL A 118 -9.24 0.14 15.09
C VAL A 118 -8.46 1.47 15.10
N GLY A 119 -7.17 1.42 15.47
CA GLY A 119 -6.28 2.58 15.49
C GLY A 119 -6.15 3.26 14.13
N PHE A 120 -6.07 2.52 13.02
CA PHE A 120 -6.06 3.11 11.67
C PHE A 120 -7.28 4.00 11.41
N VAL A 121 -8.47 3.57 11.83
CA VAL A 121 -9.71 4.32 11.59
C VAL A 121 -9.83 5.56 12.49
N HIS A 122 -9.34 5.49 13.73
CA HIS A 122 -9.48 6.60 14.68
C HIS A 122 -8.30 7.57 14.71
N GLU A 123 -7.09 7.11 14.37
CA GLU A 123 -5.86 7.89 14.52
C GLU A 123 -5.31 8.40 13.18
N GLN A 124 -5.64 7.77 12.05
CA GLN A 124 -5.03 8.05 10.74
C GLN A 124 -6.04 8.60 9.71
N GLN A 125 -7.10 9.25 10.19
CA GLN A 125 -8.18 9.78 9.36
C GLN A 125 -7.70 10.82 8.36
N ARG A 126 -6.71 11.63 8.76
CA ARG A 126 -6.12 12.67 7.91
C ARG A 126 -5.41 12.05 6.72
N GLU A 127 -4.63 11.01 6.94
CA GLU A 127 -3.81 10.31 5.96
C GLU A 127 -4.71 9.56 4.96
N PHE A 128 -5.72 8.84 5.46
CA PHE A 128 -6.72 8.22 4.58
C PHE A 128 -7.51 9.25 3.78
N SER A 129 -7.93 10.37 4.41
CA SER A 129 -8.59 11.47 3.69
C SER A 129 -7.71 12.05 2.59
N ALA A 130 -6.42 12.27 2.87
CA ALA A 130 -5.46 12.76 1.89
C ALA A 130 -5.26 11.75 0.74
N PHE A 131 -5.15 10.46 1.05
CA PHE A 131 -5.09 9.40 0.05
C PHE A 131 -6.32 9.43 -0.88
N PHE A 132 -7.53 9.44 -0.32
CA PHE A 132 -8.74 9.44 -1.14
C PHE A 132 -8.89 10.73 -1.96
N LYS A 133 -8.53 11.90 -1.41
CA LYS A 133 -8.51 13.16 -2.17
C LYS A 133 -7.57 13.08 -3.37
N GLN A 134 -6.36 12.55 -3.18
CA GLN A 134 -5.42 12.34 -4.27
C GLN A 134 -5.95 11.33 -5.29
N PHE A 135 -6.51 10.20 -4.83
CA PHE A 135 -7.06 9.18 -5.73
C PHE A 135 -8.20 9.72 -6.59
N LEU A 136 -9.10 10.53 -6.01
CA LEU A 136 -10.22 11.15 -6.74
C LEU A 136 -9.75 12.21 -7.75
N ALA A 137 -8.64 12.90 -7.47
CA ALA A 137 -8.05 13.88 -8.39
C ALA A 137 -7.08 13.27 -9.42
N ALA A 138 -6.69 12.01 -9.26
CA ALA A 138 -5.69 11.37 -10.11
C ALA A 138 -6.24 11.08 -11.52
N GLU A 139 -5.61 11.64 -12.55
CA GLU A 139 -5.97 11.40 -13.95
C GLU A 139 -5.33 10.11 -14.50
N ALA A 140 -4.32 9.59 -13.81
CA ALA A 140 -3.59 8.37 -14.19
C ALA A 140 -3.57 7.34 -13.05
N PRO A 141 -3.27 6.06 -13.35
CA PRO A 141 -3.22 5.00 -12.37
C PRO A 141 -2.29 5.28 -11.19
N LEU A 142 -2.72 4.85 -10.01
CA LEU A 142 -2.02 5.02 -8.73
C LEU A 142 -1.79 3.67 -8.05
N VAL A 143 -0.67 3.51 -7.36
CA VAL A 143 -0.42 2.38 -6.46
C VAL A 143 -0.35 2.85 -5.02
N VAL A 144 -1.07 2.19 -4.12
CA VAL A 144 -0.93 2.38 -2.67
C VAL A 144 -0.14 1.22 -2.08
N HIS A 145 0.86 1.51 -1.25
CA HIS A 145 1.73 0.46 -0.72
C HIS A 145 2.21 0.73 0.71
N CYS A 146 2.62 -0.35 1.35
CA CYS A 146 3.26 -0.40 2.66
C CYS A 146 4.34 -1.50 2.65
N THR A 147 4.82 -1.88 3.83
CA THR A 147 5.71 -3.04 4.01
C THR A 147 4.92 -4.35 3.89
#